data_AF-A0A7Y2EWL6-F1
#
_entry.id   AF-A0A7Y2EWL6-F1
#
_cell.length_a   1.000
_cell.length_b   1.000
_cell.length_c   1.000
_cell.angle_alpha   90.00
_cell.angle_beta   90.00
_cell.angle_gamma   90.00
#
_symmetry.space_group_name_H-M   'P 1'
#
loop_
_entity.id
_entity.type
_entity.pdbx_description
1 polymer ?
#
loop_
_entity_poly.entity_id
_entity_poly.type
_entity_poly.pdbx_seq_one_letter_code
_entity_poly.pdbx_strand_id
1 'polypeptide(L)'
;MDVSPLLHRAHLRGADDGNTYVEVLVSIVLLGIVVVALMGAMQASIAFSAISNDQAKTESVLNSAADRVANFAYKPCPGNDGAGYLAIAQAAAPAVGWTGDVVTIDDVEFYQPTTDSWAPSNSLDPSECNSSIGLSDSRTLQKVQIRVTAPSGKTSSTEVIKANFRPDEIKDLTEG
;
A
#
# COMPACT_ATOMS: atom_id res chain seq x y z
N MET A 1 -69.21 -61.67 30.05
CA MET A 1 -69.42 -60.83 28.86
C MET A 1 -68.71 -59.52 29.13
N ASP A 2 -67.81 -59.01 28.32
CA ASP A 2 -67.09 -59.53 27.17
C ASP A 2 -65.94 -58.52 26.91
N VAL A 3 -64.89 -59.01 26.28
CA VAL A 3 -63.62 -58.41 25.84
C VAL A 3 -63.40 -56.87 25.77
N SER A 4 -62.20 -56.47 26.25
CA SER A 4 -61.36 -55.33 25.77
C SER A 4 -60.93 -55.49 24.28
N PRO A 5 -60.07 -54.64 23.67
CA PRO A 5 -59.91 -53.17 23.62
C PRO A 5 -59.67 -52.67 22.16
N LEU A 6 -59.54 -51.35 21.89
CA LEU A 6 -58.81 -50.87 20.69
C LEU A 6 -57.94 -49.64 20.98
N LEU A 7 -56.69 -49.93 21.36
CA LEU A 7 -55.52 -49.09 21.15
C LEU A 7 -55.31 -48.91 19.64
N HIS A 8 -55.48 -47.70 19.12
CA HIS A 8 -54.94 -47.33 17.80
C HIS A 8 -53.52 -46.79 18.01
N ARG A 9 -52.55 -47.71 18.09
CA ARG A 9 -51.12 -47.38 17.93
C ARG A 9 -50.92 -46.89 16.50
N ALA A 10 -50.71 -45.59 16.33
CA ALA A 10 -50.08 -45.06 15.13
C ALA A 10 -48.65 -45.61 15.08
N HIS A 11 -48.46 -46.66 14.30
CA HIS A 11 -47.14 -47.11 13.89
C HIS A 11 -46.55 -46.02 13.00
N LEU A 12 -45.80 -45.09 13.59
CA LEU A 12 -44.66 -44.52 12.89
C LEU A 12 -43.68 -45.68 12.72
N ARG A 13 -43.94 -46.52 11.71
CA ARG A 13 -42.90 -47.37 11.14
C ARG A 13 -41.90 -46.38 10.56
N GLY A 14 -40.84 -46.13 11.33
CA GLY A 14 -39.56 -45.81 10.72
C GLY A 14 -39.34 -46.90 9.68
N ALA A 15 -39.42 -46.52 8.41
CA ALA A 15 -38.82 -47.32 7.38
C ALA A 15 -37.33 -47.32 7.73
N ASP A 16 -36.87 -48.40 8.36
CA ASP A 16 -35.47 -48.76 8.31
C ASP A 16 -35.19 -49.13 6.85
N ASP A 17 -35.13 -48.12 6.00
CA ASP A 17 -34.57 -48.22 4.67
C ASP A 17 -33.08 -48.43 4.89
N GLY A 18 -32.68 -49.70 4.84
CA GLY A 18 -31.28 -50.08 4.97
C GLY A 18 -30.45 -49.29 3.96
N ASN A 19 -29.44 -48.56 4.46
CA ASN A 19 -28.55 -47.77 3.64
C ASN A 19 -28.04 -48.59 2.45
N THR A 20 -28.35 -48.18 1.23
CA THR A 20 -27.89 -48.89 0.05
C THR A 20 -26.38 -48.68 -0.12
N TYR A 21 -25.64 -49.68 -0.60
CA TYR A 21 -24.20 -49.54 -0.87
C TYR A 21 -23.89 -48.33 -1.77
N VAL A 22 -24.81 -48.00 -2.69
CA VAL A 22 -24.70 -46.86 -3.60
C VAL A 22 -24.77 -45.53 -2.83
N GLU A 23 -25.67 -45.40 -1.86
CA GLU A 23 -25.83 -44.19 -1.05
C GLU A 23 -24.59 -43.89 -0.19
N VAL A 24 -24.00 -44.93 0.39
CA VAL A 24 -22.73 -44.81 1.12
C VAL A 24 -21.60 -44.38 0.18
N LEU A 25 -21.53 -44.95 -1.03
CA LEU A 25 -20.50 -44.59 -2.01
C LEU A 25 -20.63 -43.13 -2.47
N VAL A 26 -21.85 -42.68 -2.79
CA VAL A 26 -22.11 -41.29 -3.17
C VAL A 26 -21.75 -40.34 -2.03
N SER A 27 -22.08 -40.69 -0.78
CA SER A 27 -21.74 -39.88 0.39
C SER A 27 -20.23 -39.72 0.55
N ILE A 28 -19.45 -40.80 0.39
CA ILE A 28 -17.99 -40.76 0.46
C ILE A 28 -17.41 -39.88 -0.67
N VAL A 29 -17.93 -40.03 -1.88
CA VAL A 29 -17.49 -39.23 -3.03
C VAL A 29 -17.79 -37.74 -2.80
N LEU A 30 -18.99 -37.39 -2.34
CA LEU A 30 -19.37 -36.02 -2.05
C LEU A 30 -18.51 -35.42 -0.91
N LEU A 31 -18.29 -36.17 0.17
CA LEU A 31 -17.42 -35.75 1.26
C LEU A 31 -15.98 -35.51 0.75
N GLY A 32 -15.46 -36.39 -0.10
CA GLY A 32 -14.14 -36.24 -0.72
C GLY A 32 -14.03 -34.96 -1.55
N ILE A 33 -15.03 -34.66 -2.39
CA ILE A 33 -15.07 -33.45 -3.20
C ILE A 33 -15.06 -32.19 -2.31
N VAL A 34 -15.87 -32.18 -1.25
CA VAL A 34 -15.93 -31.06 -0.30
C VAL A 34 -14.58 -30.85 0.38
N VAL A 35 -13.93 -31.91 0.85
CA VAL A 35 -12.62 -31.81 1.51
C VAL A 35 -11.56 -31.23 0.57
N VAL A 36 -11.50 -31.69 -0.68
CA VAL A 36 -10.54 -31.16 -1.67
C VAL A 36 -10.80 -29.68 -1.96
N ALA A 37 -12.07 -29.29 -2.10
CA ALA A 37 -12.43 -27.88 -2.31
C ALA A 37 -12.01 -27.00 -1.12
N LEU A 38 -12.21 -27.47 0.12
CA LEU A 38 -11.80 -26.74 1.32
C LEU A 38 -10.28 -26.60 1.43
N MET A 39 -9.52 -27.64 1.10
CA MET A 39 -8.05 -27.56 1.09
C MET A 39 -7.56 -26.56 0.04
N GLY A 40 -8.16 -26.54 -1.15
CA GLY A 40 -7.85 -25.55 -2.18
C GLY A 40 -8.13 -24.11 -1.71
N ALA A 41 -9.26 -23.89 -1.05
CA ALA A 41 -9.62 -22.58 -0.50
C ALA A 41 -8.64 -22.10 0.59
N MET A 42 -8.19 -23.00 1.47
CA MET A 42 -7.20 -22.68 2.51
C MET A 42 -5.83 -22.32 1.92
N GLN A 43 -5.39 -23.00 0.87
CA GLN A 43 -4.14 -22.65 0.20
C GLN A 43 -4.21 -21.26 -0.44
N ALA A 44 -5.33 -20.95 -1.09
CA ALA A 44 -5.57 -19.64 -1.68
C ALA A 44 -5.60 -18.52 -0.63
N SER A 45 -6.21 -18.75 0.54
CA SER A 45 -6.29 -17.74 1.60
C SER A 45 -4.91 -17.43 2.21
N ILE A 46 -4.02 -18.41 2.35
CA ILE A 46 -2.65 -18.20 2.81
C ILE A 46 -1.86 -17.37 1.80
N ALA A 47 -1.96 -17.71 0.51
CA ALA A 47 -1.29 -16.97 -0.55
C ALA A 47 -1.78 -15.51 -0.63
N PHE A 48 -3.09 -15.30 -0.53
CA PHE A 48 -3.68 -13.96 -0.49
C PHE A 48 -3.22 -13.16 0.73
N SER A 49 -3.08 -13.82 1.89
CA SER A 49 -2.60 -13.18 3.12
C SER A 49 -1.17 -12.66 2.98
N ALA A 50 -0.29 -13.41 2.31
CA ALA A 50 1.08 -12.96 2.04
C ALA A 50 1.10 -11.71 1.14
N ILE A 51 0.30 -11.69 0.07
CA ILE A 51 0.19 -10.56 -0.86
C ILE A 51 -0.35 -9.31 -0.13
N SER A 52 -1.36 -9.49 0.72
CA SER A 52 -1.94 -8.41 1.52
C SER A 52 -0.92 -7.81 2.49
N ASN A 53 -0.14 -8.64 3.18
CA ASN A 53 0.92 -8.17 4.09
C ASN A 53 2.00 -7.38 3.35
N ASP A 54 2.42 -7.83 2.16
CA ASP A 54 3.41 -7.12 1.35
C ASP A 54 2.87 -5.78 0.86
N GLN A 55 1.60 -5.72 0.47
CA GLN A 55 0.95 -4.46 0.11
C GLN A 55 0.94 -3.48 1.28
N ALA A 56 0.51 -3.93 2.46
CA ALA A 56 0.45 -3.09 3.65
C ALA A 56 1.83 -2.54 4.04
N LYS A 57 2.89 -3.36 3.95
CA LYS A 57 4.27 -2.91 4.18
C LYS A 57 4.72 -1.89 3.13
N THR A 58 4.42 -2.14 1.86
CA THR A 58 4.78 -1.23 0.76
C THR A 58 4.13 0.14 0.95
N GLU A 59 2.83 0.17 1.25
CA GLU A 59 2.08 1.41 1.50
C GLU A 59 2.57 2.12 2.77
N SER A 60 2.90 1.37 3.83
CA SER A 60 3.48 1.93 5.05
C SER A 60 4.83 2.60 4.79
N VAL A 61 5.73 1.94 4.04
CA VAL A 61 7.04 2.51 3.67
C VAL A 61 6.85 3.72 2.75
N LEU A 62 5.97 3.63 1.75
CA LEU A 62 5.68 4.72 0.83
C LEU A 62 5.17 5.97 1.57
N ASN A 63 4.22 5.80 2.49
CA ASN A 63 3.69 6.90 3.29
C ASN A 63 4.76 7.48 4.23
N SER A 64 5.58 6.64 4.85
CA SER A 64 6.68 7.12 5.69
C SER A 64 7.75 7.84 4.87
N ALA A 65 8.09 7.35 3.67
CA ALA A 65 9.02 8.02 2.76
C ALA A 65 8.46 9.38 2.32
N ALA A 66 7.18 9.42 1.95
CA ALA A 66 6.50 10.65 1.58
C ALA A 66 6.48 11.67 2.71
N ASP A 67 6.17 11.26 3.93
CA ASP A 67 6.18 12.12 5.12
C ASP A 67 7.59 12.65 5.44
N ARG A 68 8.60 11.79 5.37
CA ARG A 68 10.00 12.17 5.56
C ARG A 68 10.46 13.20 4.53
N VAL A 69 10.14 12.96 3.25
CA VAL A 69 10.41 13.93 2.20
C VAL A 69 9.65 15.20 2.55
N ALA A 70 8.34 15.17 2.77
CA ALA A 70 7.46 16.31 3.09
C ALA A 70 7.91 17.16 4.29
N ASN A 71 8.58 16.58 5.29
CA ASN A 71 9.13 17.31 6.44
C ASN A 71 10.61 17.70 6.29
N PHE A 72 11.31 17.21 5.27
CA PHE A 72 12.70 17.58 5.02
C PHE A 72 12.84 19.01 4.47
N ALA A 73 14.00 19.62 4.71
CA ALA A 73 14.33 20.95 4.21
C ALA A 73 14.21 21.02 2.68
N TYR A 74 13.61 22.10 2.18
CA TYR A 74 13.50 22.36 0.76
C TYR A 74 14.89 22.47 0.11
N LYS A 75 15.09 21.80 -1.02
CA LYS A 75 16.31 21.85 -1.83
C LYS A 75 15.98 22.49 -3.18
N PRO A 76 16.52 23.66 -3.54
CA PRO A 76 16.19 24.33 -4.80
C PRO A 76 16.60 23.56 -6.06
N CYS A 77 17.69 22.80 -5.98
CA CYS A 77 18.23 22.00 -7.07
C CYS A 77 18.54 20.58 -6.59
N PRO A 78 17.53 19.71 -6.45
CA PRO A 78 17.71 18.35 -5.95
C PRO A 78 18.24 17.36 -7.01
N GLY A 79 18.41 17.79 -8.28
CA GLY A 79 18.60 16.89 -9.42
C GLY A 79 17.26 16.31 -9.92
N ASN A 80 17.21 15.90 -11.19
CA ASN A 80 15.98 15.34 -11.78
C ASN A 80 15.64 13.96 -11.20
N ASP A 81 16.66 13.24 -10.72
CA ASP A 81 16.54 11.98 -9.97
C ASP A 81 16.26 12.20 -8.48
N GLY A 82 16.11 13.45 -8.05
CA GLY A 82 15.87 13.80 -6.65
C GLY A 82 16.96 13.35 -5.69
N ALA A 83 18.22 13.28 -6.14
CA ALA A 83 19.38 12.95 -5.30
C ALA A 83 19.40 13.73 -3.96
N GLY A 84 18.88 14.96 -3.95
CA GLY A 84 18.73 15.78 -2.73
C GLY A 84 17.73 15.25 -1.69
N TYR A 85 16.80 14.39 -2.07
CA TYR A 85 15.75 13.80 -1.22
C TYR A 85 15.86 12.27 -1.08
N LEU A 86 16.64 11.60 -1.92
CA LEU A 86 16.71 10.13 -1.96
C LEU A 86 17.12 9.53 -0.61
N ALA A 87 18.17 10.06 0.02
CA ALA A 87 18.65 9.54 1.31
C ALA A 87 17.59 9.62 2.42
N ILE A 88 16.77 10.68 2.44
CA ILE A 88 15.73 10.83 3.47
C ILE A 88 14.51 9.94 3.17
N ALA A 89 14.19 9.71 1.89
CA ALA A 89 13.15 8.77 1.47
C ALA A 89 13.54 7.32 1.81
N GLN A 90 14.79 6.93 1.53
CA GLN A 90 15.31 5.58 1.82
C GLN A 90 15.36 5.26 3.32
N ALA A 91 15.44 6.26 4.18
CA ALA A 91 15.38 6.08 5.63
C ALA A 91 14.03 5.54 6.14
N ALA A 92 13.00 5.41 5.28
CA ALA A 92 11.73 4.76 5.61
C ALA A 92 11.79 3.23 5.60
N ALA A 93 12.63 2.63 4.73
CA ALA A 93 12.68 1.18 4.53
C ALA A 93 13.03 0.34 5.77
N PRO A 94 13.95 0.78 6.66
CA PRO A 94 14.32 0.00 7.85
C PRO A 94 13.17 -0.22 8.83
N ALA A 95 12.11 0.61 8.80
CA ALA A 95 10.96 0.49 9.71
C ALA A 95 10.18 -0.83 9.55
N VAL A 96 10.26 -1.45 8.37
CA VAL A 96 9.65 -2.76 8.07
C VAL A 96 10.70 -3.87 7.90
N GLY A 97 11.96 -3.60 8.24
CA GLY A 97 13.07 -4.54 8.13
C GLY A 97 13.57 -4.74 6.69
N TRP A 98 13.27 -3.84 5.75
CA TRP A 98 13.79 -3.91 4.40
C TRP A 98 15.19 -3.30 4.33
N THR A 99 16.02 -3.84 3.44
CA THR A 99 17.40 -3.39 3.19
C THR A 99 17.61 -3.18 1.70
N GLY A 100 18.57 -2.32 1.34
CA GLY A 100 18.87 -1.98 -0.06
C GLY A 100 18.00 -0.84 -0.62
N ASP A 101 18.13 -0.62 -1.93
CA ASP A 101 17.48 0.47 -2.67
C ASP A 101 16.02 0.16 -3.03
N VAL A 102 15.21 -0.16 -2.02
CA VAL A 102 13.77 -0.44 -2.18
C VAL A 102 12.94 0.84 -2.34
N VAL A 103 13.49 2.00 -1.97
CA VAL A 103 12.87 3.31 -2.18
C VAL A 103 13.71 4.10 -3.18
N THR A 104 13.06 4.60 -4.23
CA THR A 104 13.67 5.42 -5.26
C THR A 104 12.85 6.70 -5.45
N ILE A 105 13.51 7.72 -6.00
CA ILE A 105 12.83 8.89 -6.55
C ILE A 105 12.95 8.77 -8.06
N ASP A 106 11.81 8.72 -8.74
CA ASP A 106 11.79 8.51 -10.19
C ASP A 106 12.03 9.82 -10.94
N ASP A 107 11.42 10.90 -10.46
CA ASP A 107 11.46 12.19 -11.10
C ASP A 107 11.17 13.32 -10.09
N VAL A 108 11.71 14.50 -10.40
CA VAL A 108 11.38 15.75 -9.72
C VAL A 108 11.02 16.80 -10.77
N GLU A 109 9.75 17.21 -10.75
CA GLU A 109 9.25 18.27 -11.60
C GLU A 109 9.10 19.58 -10.82
N PHE A 110 9.22 20.70 -11.52
CA PHE A 110 9.12 22.05 -10.99
C PHE A 110 7.91 22.73 -11.59
N TYR A 111 7.12 23.41 -10.75
CA TYR A 111 5.94 24.12 -11.21
C TYR A 111 6.32 25.44 -11.90
N GLN A 112 5.72 25.68 -13.05
CA GLN A 112 5.88 26.90 -13.84
C GLN A 112 4.58 27.71 -13.79
N PRO A 113 4.51 28.84 -13.06
CA PRO A 113 3.27 29.60 -12.93
C PRO A 113 2.88 30.33 -14.22
N THR A 114 3.85 30.63 -15.10
CA THR A 114 3.58 31.32 -16.37
C THR A 114 2.79 30.45 -17.35
N THR A 115 3.06 29.14 -17.36
CA THR A 115 2.41 28.17 -18.25
C THR A 115 1.43 27.24 -17.53
N ASP A 116 1.30 27.40 -16.21
CA ASP A 116 0.50 26.54 -15.33
C ASP A 116 0.79 25.05 -15.54
N SER A 117 2.08 24.70 -15.55
CA SER A 117 2.52 23.34 -15.89
C SER A 117 3.70 22.86 -15.06
N TRP A 118 3.83 21.55 -14.92
CA TRP A 118 5.01 20.89 -14.35
C TRP A 118 6.07 20.68 -15.44
N ALA A 119 7.34 20.88 -15.09
CA ALA A 119 8.45 20.68 -16.00
C ALA A 119 9.65 20.01 -15.31
N PRO A 120 10.42 19.17 -16.02
CA PRO A 120 11.54 18.41 -15.44
C PRO A 120 12.79 19.27 -15.15
N SER A 121 12.77 20.56 -15.49
CA SER A 121 13.87 21.48 -15.22
C SER A 121 13.35 22.68 -14.44
N ASN A 122 14.04 23.06 -13.38
CA ASN A 122 13.72 24.26 -12.61
C ASN A 122 14.02 25.56 -13.38
N SER A 123 14.80 25.47 -14.46
CA SER A 123 15.28 26.61 -15.27
C SER A 123 16.09 27.64 -14.46
N LEU A 124 16.49 27.28 -13.23
CA LEU A 124 17.35 28.09 -12.38
C LEU A 124 18.78 27.95 -12.88
N ASP A 125 19.54 29.05 -12.84
CA ASP A 125 20.96 28.98 -13.12
C ASP A 125 21.66 28.16 -12.00
N PRO A 126 22.68 27.33 -12.30
CA PRO A 126 23.41 26.58 -11.28
C PRO A 126 23.97 27.46 -10.15
N SER A 127 24.27 28.73 -10.43
CA SER A 127 24.72 29.71 -9.43
C SER A 127 23.61 30.14 -8.45
N GLU A 128 22.35 29.99 -8.85
CA GLU A 128 21.17 30.29 -8.06
C GLU A 128 20.78 29.13 -7.16
N CYS A 129 21.34 27.93 -7.33
CA CYS A 129 21.10 26.73 -6.51
C CYS A 129 21.64 26.83 -5.06
N ASN A 130 21.40 27.95 -4.39
CA ASN A 130 21.79 28.22 -3.01
C ASN A 130 20.54 28.28 -2.11
N SER A 131 20.73 28.16 -0.80
CA SER A 131 19.66 28.12 0.19
C SER A 131 18.85 29.43 0.33
N SER A 132 19.17 30.46 -0.46
CA SER A 132 18.61 31.81 -0.35
C SER A 132 17.65 32.17 -1.49
N ILE A 133 17.32 31.25 -2.41
CA ILE A 133 16.24 31.49 -3.38
C ILE A 133 14.94 31.74 -2.60
N GLY A 134 14.49 32.98 -2.61
CA GLY A 134 13.30 33.43 -1.91
C GLY A 134 12.02 33.08 -2.67
N LEU A 135 10.90 33.25 -1.97
CA LEU A 135 9.53 33.14 -2.49
C LEU A 135 9.23 34.07 -3.69
N SER A 136 10.10 35.05 -3.95
CA SER A 136 9.98 36.05 -5.01
C SER A 136 10.10 35.46 -6.42
N ASP A 137 10.86 34.38 -6.57
CA ASP A 137 11.23 33.82 -7.87
C ASP A 137 10.35 32.62 -8.24
N SER A 138 9.02 32.79 -8.16
CA SER A 138 7.95 32.07 -8.89
C SER A 138 7.95 30.52 -9.05
N ARG A 139 8.95 29.76 -8.61
CA ARG A 139 9.14 28.33 -8.89
C ARG A 139 9.52 27.55 -7.64
N THR A 140 8.90 27.90 -6.52
CA THR A 140 9.17 27.27 -5.22
C THR A 140 8.49 25.92 -5.05
N LEU A 141 7.61 25.51 -5.97
CA LEU A 141 6.91 24.23 -5.90
C LEU A 141 7.65 23.15 -6.70
N GLN A 142 7.86 22.01 -6.06
CA GLN A 142 8.46 20.81 -6.61
C GLN A 142 7.50 19.65 -6.42
N LYS A 143 7.34 18.80 -7.43
CA LYS A 143 6.61 17.54 -7.34
C LYS A 143 7.64 16.42 -7.39
N VAL A 144 7.78 15.72 -6.26
CA VAL A 144 8.75 14.64 -6.09
C VAL A 144 8.00 13.32 -6.21
N GLN A 145 8.32 12.52 -7.23
CA GLN A 145 7.72 11.21 -7.42
C GLN A 145 8.55 10.14 -6.70
N ILE A 146 7.96 9.55 -5.67
CA ILE A 146 8.58 8.50 -4.86
C ILE A 146 8.02 7.16 -5.31
N ARG A 147 8.91 6.18 -5.50
CA ARG A 147 8.54 4.79 -5.77
C ARG A 147 9.14 3.88 -4.71
N VAL A 148 8.36 2.89 -4.30
CA VAL A 148 8.78 1.82 -3.40
C VAL A 148 8.57 0.49 -4.10
N THR A 149 9.61 -0.35 -4.09
CA THR A 149 9.59 -1.70 -4.62
C THR A 149 9.79 -2.69 -3.47
N ALA A 150 8.74 -3.43 -3.14
CA ALA A 150 8.82 -4.51 -2.16
C ALA A 150 9.80 -5.60 -2.61
N PRO A 151 10.42 -6.36 -1.69
CA PRO A 151 11.27 -7.50 -2.04
C PRO A 151 10.57 -8.58 -2.89
N SER A 152 9.24 -8.66 -2.83
CA SER A 152 8.43 -9.53 -3.69
C SER A 152 8.25 -9.03 -5.13
N GLY A 153 8.78 -7.83 -5.44
CA GLY A 153 8.70 -7.19 -6.76
C GLY A 153 7.49 -6.27 -6.94
N LYS A 154 6.62 -6.14 -5.93
CA LYS A 154 5.47 -5.24 -6.00
C LYS A 154 5.93 -3.78 -5.88
N THR A 155 5.53 -2.95 -6.83
CA THR A 155 5.86 -1.52 -6.85
C THR A 155 4.64 -0.67 -6.46
N SER A 156 4.87 0.40 -5.70
CA SER A 156 3.87 1.44 -5.44
C SER A 156 4.55 2.81 -5.52
N SER A 157 3.81 3.83 -5.94
CA SER A 157 4.36 5.18 -6.12
C SER A 157 3.40 6.26 -5.62
N THR A 158 3.96 7.37 -5.14
CA THR A 158 3.20 8.55 -4.73
C THR A 158 3.96 9.83 -5.10
N GLU A 159 3.25 10.93 -5.17
CA GLU A 159 3.80 12.25 -5.46
C GLU A 159 3.73 13.12 -4.21
N VAL A 160 4.82 13.81 -3.90
CA VAL A 160 4.90 14.77 -2.79
C VAL A 160 5.13 16.15 -3.35
N ILE A 161 4.20 17.07 -3.04
CA ILE A 161 4.37 18.49 -3.36
C ILE A 161 5.20 19.14 -2.27
N LYS A 162 6.31 19.71 -2.68
CA LYS A 162 7.25 20.45 -1.86
C LYS A 162 7.24 21.91 -2.21
N ALA A 163 7.30 22.74 -1.19
CA ALA A 163 7.21 24.17 -1.33
C ALA A 163 8.24 24.86 -0.43
N ASN A 164 8.83 25.95 -0.92
CA ASN A 164 9.70 26.81 -0.12
C ASN A 164 8.90 27.95 0.54
N PHE A 165 7.84 27.64 1.31
CA PHE A 165 7.21 28.65 2.15
C PHE A 165 7.94 28.71 3.49
N ARG A 166 8.72 29.77 3.71
CA ARG A 166 8.98 30.22 5.07
C ARG A 166 7.87 31.20 5.42
N PRO A 167 7.08 31.00 6.49
CA PRO A 167 6.21 32.07 6.98
C PRO A 167 7.12 33.25 7.35
N ASP A 168 6.72 34.46 6.94
CA ASP A 168 7.47 35.71 7.21
C ASP A 168 7.71 35.96 8.72
N GLU A 169 7.02 35.22 9.60
CA GLU A 169 7.14 35.30 11.06
C GLU A 169 8.52 34.88 11.61
N ILE A 170 9.39 34.20 10.82
CA ILE A 170 10.78 33.87 11.20
C ILE A 170 11.81 34.81 10.53
N LYS A 171 11.39 35.88 9.85
CA LYS A 171 12.34 36.93 9.42
C LYS A 171 12.67 37.94 10.53
N ASP A 172 11.81 38.09 11.53
CA ASP A 172 11.91 39.18 12.51
C ASP A 172 12.70 38.82 13.80
N LEU A 173 13.13 37.56 13.96
CA LEU A 173 13.86 37.10 15.17
C LEU A 173 15.38 37.02 15.00
N THR A 174 15.91 37.48 13.87
CA THR A 174 17.37 37.51 13.62
C THR A 174 17.91 38.88 13.21
N GLU A 175 17.07 39.92 13.17
CA GLU A 175 17.49 41.32 12.96
C GLU A 175 16.98 42.27 14.08
N GLY A 176 17.03 41.83 15.33
CA GLY A 176 16.73 42.66 16.51
C GLY A 176 17.06 42.00 17.84
#